data_AF-A0A7L4PH54-F1
#
_entry.id   AF-A0A7L4PH54-F1
#
_cell.length_a   1.000
_cell.length_b   1.000
_cell.length_c   1.000
_cell.angle_alpha   90.00
_cell.angle_beta   90.00
_cell.angle_gamma   90.00
#
_symmetry.space_group_name_H-M   'P 1'
#
loop_
_entity.id
_entity.type
_entity.pdbx_description
1 polymer ?
#
loop_
_entity_poly.entity_id
_entity_poly.type
_entity_poly.pdbx_seq_one_letter_code
_entity_poly.pdbx_strand_id
1 'polypeptide(L)'
;MTINMLQCGDALSSGRQRGTVAAFLSAGNGYLGVTAAHIFQYSGSDLLEVGGVKTRVSSLRREYDLAYFRVPQAKATLLCPPEFGEAEVSSRLGIRRCRVSDISWSLCMIVLSPGDMPGPGESGAPVVQGGRVVGMLSSINLNTCKGTMISSELMAREAGA
;
A
#
# COMPACT_ATOMS: atom_id res chain seq x y z
N MET A 1 -21.27 8.64 -16.11
CA MET A 1 -20.55 8.05 -14.96
C MET A 1 -19.08 8.36 -15.15
N THR A 2 -18.53 9.28 -14.35
CA THR A 2 -17.09 9.57 -14.39
C THR A 2 -16.37 8.37 -13.78
N ILE A 3 -15.70 7.58 -14.60
CA ILE A 3 -14.78 6.56 -14.09
C ILE A 3 -13.63 7.35 -13.50
N ASN A 4 -13.62 7.54 -12.17
CA ASN A 4 -12.45 8.10 -11.52
C ASN A 4 -11.29 7.13 -11.79
N MET A 5 -10.22 7.67 -12.35
CA MET A 5 -8.99 6.92 -12.62
C MET A 5 -8.44 6.37 -11.29
N LEU A 6 -8.16 5.06 -11.26
CA LEU A 6 -7.59 4.42 -10.06
C LEU A 6 -6.26 5.05 -9.69
N GLN A 7 -5.96 5.20 -8.40
CA GLN A 7 -4.72 5.80 -7.91
C GLN A 7 -4.31 5.24 -6.54
N CYS A 8 -3.04 5.45 -6.15
CA CYS A 8 -2.59 5.08 -4.80
C CYS A 8 -3.48 5.71 -3.72
N GLY A 9 -3.72 4.98 -2.64
CA GLY A 9 -4.66 5.37 -1.59
C GLY A 9 -6.11 4.93 -1.85
N ASP A 10 -6.41 4.40 -3.04
CA ASP A 10 -7.73 3.81 -3.31
C ASP A 10 -7.99 2.58 -2.45
N ALA A 11 -9.24 2.47 -1.98
CA ALA A 11 -9.68 1.33 -1.21
C ALA A 11 -9.85 0.10 -2.11
N LEU A 12 -9.50 -1.06 -1.55
CA LEU A 12 -9.77 -2.36 -2.14
C LEU A 12 -10.53 -3.25 -1.15
N SER A 13 -11.20 -4.25 -1.67
CA SER A 13 -11.87 -5.29 -0.89
C SER A 13 -11.62 -6.68 -1.45
N SER A 14 -11.41 -7.66 -0.56
CA SER A 14 -11.40 -9.08 -0.87
C SER A 14 -12.32 -9.80 0.12
N GLY A 15 -13.47 -10.30 -0.34
CA GLY A 15 -14.50 -10.85 0.53
C GLY A 15 -14.94 -9.84 1.59
N ARG A 16 -14.74 -10.17 2.87
CA ARG A 16 -15.02 -9.27 4.01
C ARG A 16 -13.83 -8.40 4.43
N GLN A 17 -12.65 -8.66 3.87
CA GLN A 17 -11.44 -7.90 4.17
C GLN A 17 -11.36 -6.64 3.32
N ARG A 18 -10.78 -5.60 3.90
CA ARG A 18 -10.54 -4.32 3.25
C ARG A 18 -9.06 -3.97 3.35
N GLY A 19 -8.60 -3.20 2.39
CA GLY A 19 -7.26 -2.63 2.39
C GLY A 19 -7.20 -1.40 1.50
N THR A 20 -5.97 -0.96 1.26
CA THR A 20 -5.65 0.19 0.44
C THR A 20 -4.57 -0.18 -0.57
N VAL A 21 -4.63 0.40 -1.76
CA VAL A 21 -3.60 0.22 -2.79
C VAL A 21 -2.45 1.17 -2.52
N ALA A 22 -1.24 0.63 -2.36
CA ALA A 22 -0.03 1.41 -2.11
C ALA A 22 0.44 2.14 -3.37
N ALA A 23 0.47 1.43 -4.49
CA ALA A 23 0.99 1.96 -5.74
C ALA A 23 0.37 1.27 -6.95
N PHE A 24 0.35 1.99 -8.08
CA PHE A 24 0.14 1.44 -9.41
C PHE A 24 1.41 1.64 -10.23
N LEU A 25 2.07 0.53 -10.57
CA LEU A 25 3.30 0.50 -11.37
C LEU A 25 2.95 0.24 -12.83
N SER A 26 3.56 0.97 -13.76
CA SER A 26 3.35 0.73 -15.19
C SER A 26 3.87 -0.65 -15.57
N ALA A 27 3.04 -1.46 -16.24
CA ALA A 27 3.38 -2.84 -16.60
C ALA A 27 2.75 -3.24 -17.95
N GLY A 28 3.58 -3.28 -19.00
CA GLY A 28 3.13 -3.66 -20.35
C GLY A 28 1.99 -2.77 -20.85
N ASN A 29 0.82 -3.38 -21.11
CA ASN A 29 -0.38 -2.70 -21.61
C ASN A 29 -1.36 -2.26 -20.50
N GLY A 30 -0.91 -2.22 -19.24
CA GLY A 30 -1.74 -1.78 -18.11
C GLY A 30 -0.90 -1.42 -16.89
N TYR A 31 -1.48 -1.64 -15.72
CA TYR A 31 -0.86 -1.30 -14.45
C TYR A 31 -0.88 -2.50 -13.50
N LEU A 32 0.19 -2.60 -12.71
CA LEU A 32 0.31 -3.53 -11.60
C LEU A 32 0.05 -2.77 -10.30
N GLY A 33 -1.08 -3.06 -9.66
CA GLY A 33 -1.39 -2.57 -8.33
C GLY A 33 -0.63 -3.36 -7.26
N VAL A 34 -0.21 -2.68 -6.19
CA VAL A 34 0.51 -3.26 -5.05
C VAL A 34 -0.27 -3.01 -3.77
N THR A 35 -0.43 -4.03 -2.92
CA THR A 35 -1.05 -3.94 -1.59
C THR A 35 -0.51 -5.02 -0.65
N ALA A 36 -1.00 -5.06 0.59
CA ALA A 36 -0.57 -5.99 1.62
C ALA A 36 -1.08 -7.43 1.37
N ALA A 37 -0.21 -8.42 1.45
CA ALA A 37 -0.55 -9.82 1.19
C ALA A 37 -1.48 -10.43 2.24
N HIS A 38 -1.33 -10.03 3.51
CA HIS A 38 -2.13 -10.57 4.61
C HIS A 38 -3.65 -10.34 4.44
N ILE A 39 -4.06 -9.32 3.67
CA ILE A 39 -5.48 -9.09 3.31
C ILE A 39 -6.07 -10.34 2.66
N PHE A 40 -5.33 -10.95 1.72
CA PHE A 40 -5.78 -12.12 0.97
C PHE A 40 -5.73 -13.38 1.81
N GLN A 41 -4.72 -13.50 2.68
CA GLN A 41 -4.60 -14.61 3.63
C GLN A 41 -5.82 -14.65 4.57
N TYR A 42 -6.22 -13.51 5.14
CA TYR A 42 -7.39 -13.42 6.01
C TYR A 42 -8.72 -13.52 5.27
N SER A 43 -8.76 -13.18 3.99
CA SER A 43 -9.97 -13.32 3.17
C SER A 43 -10.23 -14.76 2.71
N GLY A 44 -9.18 -15.59 2.63
CA GLY A 44 -9.25 -16.91 1.99
C GLY A 44 -9.52 -16.85 0.48
N SER A 45 -9.34 -15.70 -0.16
CA SER A 45 -9.62 -15.46 -1.58
C SER A 45 -8.50 -14.65 -2.24
N ASP A 46 -8.28 -14.88 -3.52
CA ASP A 46 -7.42 -14.07 -4.38
C ASP A 46 -8.22 -13.08 -5.25
N LEU A 47 -9.55 -13.06 -5.13
CA LEU A 47 -10.41 -12.12 -5.84
C LEU A 47 -10.45 -10.79 -5.10
N LEU A 48 -10.38 -9.69 -5.84
CA LEU A 48 -10.53 -8.35 -5.27
C LEU A 48 -11.34 -7.42 -6.16
N GLU A 49 -11.85 -6.38 -5.53
CA GLU A 49 -12.43 -5.22 -6.19
C GLU A 49 -11.70 -3.96 -5.75
N VAL A 50 -11.35 -3.09 -6.71
CA VAL A 50 -10.73 -1.79 -6.49
C VAL A 50 -11.41 -0.76 -7.39
N GLY A 51 -11.99 0.29 -6.80
CA GLY A 51 -12.72 1.32 -7.54
C GLY A 51 -13.78 0.78 -8.51
N GLY A 52 -14.46 -0.32 -8.17
CA GLY A 52 -15.45 -0.99 -9.02
C GLY A 52 -14.87 -1.96 -10.08
N VAL A 53 -13.54 -2.03 -10.21
CA VAL A 53 -12.86 -3.00 -11.07
C VAL A 53 -12.66 -4.31 -10.32
N LYS A 54 -13.32 -5.38 -10.76
CA LYS A 54 -13.10 -6.74 -10.25
C LYS A 54 -11.91 -7.38 -10.96
N THR A 55 -10.98 -7.91 -10.18
CA THR A 55 -9.75 -8.55 -10.66
C THR A 55 -9.32 -9.65 -9.68
N ARG A 56 -8.14 -10.23 -9.91
CA ARG A 56 -7.53 -11.21 -9.02
C ARG A 56 -6.07 -10.89 -8.77
N VAL A 57 -5.54 -11.38 -7.65
CA VAL A 57 -4.12 -11.33 -7.34
C VAL A 57 -3.35 -12.15 -8.38
N SER A 58 -2.37 -11.53 -9.02
CA SER A 58 -1.47 -12.15 -9.99
C SER A 58 -0.19 -12.70 -9.37
N SER A 59 0.26 -12.15 -8.24
CA SER A 59 1.43 -12.65 -7.50
C SER A 59 1.30 -12.33 -6.01
N LEU A 60 1.71 -13.28 -5.17
CA LEU A 60 1.80 -13.15 -3.71
C LEU A 60 3.24 -13.43 -3.27
N ARG A 61 3.87 -12.45 -2.61
CA ARG A 61 5.15 -12.59 -1.90
C ARG A 61 4.86 -12.50 -0.41
N ARG A 62 4.46 -13.62 0.18
CA ARG A 62 3.98 -13.67 1.58
C ARG A 62 5.08 -13.32 2.57
N GLU A 63 6.32 -13.68 2.25
CA GLU A 63 7.53 -13.37 3.00
C GLU A 63 7.80 -11.87 3.15
N TYR A 64 7.27 -11.06 2.23
CA TYR A 64 7.42 -9.60 2.22
C TYR A 64 6.11 -8.85 2.46
N ASP A 65 5.03 -9.59 2.74
CA ASP A 65 3.68 -9.04 2.84
C ASP A 65 3.23 -8.26 1.58
N LEU A 66 3.65 -8.68 0.39
CA LEU A 66 3.30 -8.03 -0.89
C LEU A 66 2.33 -8.86 -1.72
N ALA A 67 1.29 -8.20 -2.23
CA ALA A 67 0.37 -8.74 -3.21
C ALA A 67 0.28 -7.81 -4.43
N TYR A 68 0.29 -8.42 -5.60
CA TYR A 68 0.22 -7.74 -6.88
C TYR A 68 -1.02 -8.16 -7.66
N PHE A 69 -1.65 -7.23 -8.35
CA PHE A 69 -2.80 -7.49 -9.20
C PHE A 69 -2.78 -6.58 -10.43
N ARG A 70 -3.45 -6.97 -11.51
CA ARG A 70 -3.48 -6.17 -12.74
C ARG A 70 -4.79 -5.40 -12.88
N VAL A 71 -4.67 -4.17 -13.38
CA VAL A 71 -5.78 -3.31 -13.80
C VAL A 71 -5.47 -2.67 -15.16
N PRO A 72 -6.49 -2.39 -15.99
CA PRO A 72 -6.28 -1.83 -17.32
C PRO A 72 -5.86 -0.35 -17.29
N GLN A 73 -6.37 0.42 -16.31
CA GLN A 73 -6.12 1.86 -16.22
C GLN A 73 -5.96 2.29 -14.76
N ALA A 74 -4.90 3.06 -14.51
CA ALA A 74 -4.64 3.73 -13.25
C ALA A 74 -3.70 4.94 -13.50
N LYS A 75 -3.61 5.83 -12.52
CA LYS A 75 -2.58 6.86 -12.45
C LYS A 75 -1.29 6.21 -11.95
N ALA A 76 -0.23 6.29 -12.76
CA ALA A 76 1.08 5.78 -12.38
C ALA A 76 1.56 6.43 -11.07
N THR A 77 2.04 5.60 -10.15
CA THR A 77 2.59 6.05 -8.87
C THR A 77 4.09 6.32 -9.02
N LEU A 78 4.52 7.50 -8.59
CA LEU A 78 5.94 7.82 -8.46
C LEU A 78 6.47 7.23 -7.16
N LEU A 79 7.42 6.30 -7.29
CA LEU A 79 8.15 5.73 -6.18
C LEU A 79 9.43 6.53 -5.92
N CYS A 80 9.81 6.69 -4.65
CA CYS A 80 11.16 7.09 -4.28
C CYS A 80 11.63 6.33 -3.04
N PRO A 81 12.95 6.19 -2.80
CA PRO A 81 13.45 5.63 -1.55
C PRO A 81 12.98 6.44 -0.34
N PRO A 82 12.77 5.80 0.83
CA PRO A 82 12.43 6.49 2.05
C PRO A 82 13.61 7.32 2.60
N GLU A 83 13.30 8.45 3.21
CA GLU A 83 14.24 9.31 3.92
C GLU A 83 13.81 9.50 5.37
N PHE A 84 14.76 9.68 6.29
CA PHE A 84 14.45 9.98 7.68
C PHE A 84 13.69 11.30 7.79
N GLY A 85 12.62 11.32 8.59
CA GLY A 85 11.85 12.54 8.82
C GLY A 85 10.37 12.38 8.48
N GLU A 86 9.72 13.53 8.28
CA GLU A 86 8.27 13.62 8.13
C GLU A 86 7.77 12.82 6.92
N ALA A 87 6.63 12.18 7.10
CA ALA A 87 5.92 11.41 6.09
C ALA A 87 4.42 11.39 6.40
N GLU A 88 3.65 10.85 5.47
CA GLU A 88 2.20 10.76 5.58
C GLU A 88 1.72 9.36 5.20
N VAL A 89 0.87 8.75 6.02
CA VAL A 89 0.06 7.60 5.60
C VAL A 89 -1.20 8.16 4.95
N SER A 90 -1.41 7.85 3.67
CA SER A 90 -2.52 8.41 2.89
C SER A 90 -3.49 7.32 2.44
N SER A 91 -4.76 7.45 2.80
CA SER A 91 -5.81 6.56 2.30
C SER A 91 -7.08 7.36 2.00
N ARG A 92 -8.11 6.69 1.45
CA ARG A 92 -9.44 7.28 1.30
C ARG A 92 -10.07 7.72 2.63
N LEU A 93 -9.59 7.18 3.77
CA LEU A 93 -10.07 7.55 5.10
C LEU A 93 -9.42 8.82 5.65
N GLY A 94 -8.39 9.35 4.98
CA GLY A 94 -7.70 10.57 5.37
C GLY A 94 -6.18 10.45 5.30
N ILE A 95 -5.52 11.52 5.71
CA ILE A 95 -4.07 11.63 5.79
C ILE A 95 -3.68 11.65 7.27
N ARG A 96 -2.72 10.81 7.63
CA ARG A 96 -2.16 10.71 8.99
C ARG A 96 -0.68 11.05 8.95
N ARG A 97 -0.26 11.98 9.81
CA ARG A 97 1.15 12.38 9.89
C ARG A 97 1.95 11.32 10.63
N CYS A 98 3.11 10.99 10.07
CA CYS A 98 4.06 10.07 10.67
C CYS A 98 5.49 10.54 10.43
N ARG A 99 6.44 9.86 11.05
CA ARG A 99 7.87 10.10 10.86
C ARG A 99 8.59 8.79 10.60
N VAL A 100 9.37 8.73 9.52
CA VAL A 100 10.29 7.61 9.26
C VAL A 100 11.40 7.67 10.31
N SER A 101 11.49 6.62 11.11
CA SER A 101 12.41 6.52 12.25
C SER A 101 13.53 5.51 12.06
N ASP A 102 13.34 4.54 11.17
CA ASP A 102 14.35 3.52 10.82
C ASP A 102 14.19 3.15 9.34
N ILE A 103 15.29 2.94 8.64
CA ILE A 103 15.32 2.66 7.20
C ILE A 103 16.20 1.43 6.95
N SER A 104 15.62 0.47 6.23
CA SER A 104 16.32 -0.62 5.57
C SER A 104 15.78 -0.78 4.16
N TRP A 105 16.55 -1.46 3.30
CA TRP A 105 16.24 -1.68 1.89
C TRP A 105 14.86 -2.34 1.67
N SER A 106 14.33 -3.08 2.64
CA SER A 106 13.06 -3.81 2.54
C SER A 106 11.99 -3.37 3.52
N LEU A 107 12.38 -3.08 4.77
CA LEU A 107 11.46 -2.87 5.88
C LEU A 107 11.90 -1.64 6.67
N CYS A 108 11.01 -0.67 6.82
CA CYS A 108 11.28 0.57 7.52
C CYS A 108 10.30 0.73 8.69
N MET A 109 10.70 1.52 9.68
CA MET A 109 9.87 1.84 10.83
C MET A 109 9.38 3.28 10.74
N ILE A 110 8.10 3.47 11.04
CA ILE A 110 7.49 4.79 11.19
C ILE A 110 6.96 4.97 12.60
N VAL A 111 6.94 6.22 13.06
CA VAL A 111 6.28 6.64 14.30
C VAL A 111 5.07 7.48 13.92
N LEU A 112 3.90 7.09 14.41
CA LEU A 112 2.62 7.74 14.19
C LEU A 112 2.31 8.69 15.35
N SER A 113 1.49 9.69 15.09
CA SER A 113 1.03 10.60 16.13
C SER A 113 0.04 9.88 17.06
N PRO A 114 0.23 9.94 18.39
CA PRO A 114 -0.76 9.40 19.33
C PRO A 114 -2.15 9.98 19.08
N GLY A 115 -3.16 9.11 19.02
CA GLY A 115 -4.55 9.52 18.74
C GLY A 115 -4.91 9.66 17.25
N ASP A 116 -3.94 9.59 16.34
CA ASP A 116 -4.16 9.66 14.89
C ASP A 116 -3.65 8.38 14.19
N MET A 117 -4.02 7.23 14.76
CA MET A 117 -3.56 5.92 14.30
C MET A 117 -4.36 5.44 13.08
N PRO A 118 -3.74 4.71 12.14
CA PRO A 118 -4.45 4.04 11.06
C PRO A 118 -5.44 3.02 11.59
N GLY A 119 -6.60 2.91 10.94
CA GLY A 119 -7.67 2.00 11.30
C GLY A 119 -7.75 0.75 10.44
N PRO A 120 -8.70 -0.16 10.76
CA PRO A 120 -9.02 -1.30 9.89
C PRO A 120 -9.34 -0.84 8.46
N GLY A 121 -8.71 -1.48 7.47
CA GLY A 121 -8.83 -1.13 6.05
C GLY A 121 -7.73 -0.23 5.51
N GLU A 122 -6.84 0.29 6.37
CA GLU A 122 -5.65 1.04 5.93
C GLU A 122 -4.40 0.16 5.76
N SER A 123 -4.51 -1.16 5.96
CA SER A 123 -3.49 -2.10 5.51
C SER A 123 -3.21 -1.90 4.03
N GLY A 124 -1.93 -1.77 3.68
CA GLY A 124 -1.51 -1.46 2.31
C GLY A 124 -1.55 0.03 1.96
N ALA A 125 -1.87 0.93 2.89
CA ALA A 125 -1.88 2.37 2.60
C ALA A 125 -0.48 2.87 2.22
N PRO A 126 -0.36 3.73 1.18
CA PRO A 126 0.91 4.36 0.84
C PRO A 126 1.43 5.23 1.97
N VAL A 127 2.73 5.14 2.20
CA VAL A 127 3.50 6.13 2.95
C VAL A 127 4.13 7.09 1.95
N VAL A 128 3.96 8.39 2.16
CA VAL A 128 4.26 9.44 1.19
C VAL A 128 5.24 10.46 1.77
N GLN A 129 6.27 10.83 0.98
CA GLN A 129 7.18 11.94 1.26
C GLN A 129 7.30 12.82 0.01
N GLY A 130 7.07 14.13 0.15
CA GLY A 130 7.15 15.07 -0.97
C GLY A 130 6.27 14.69 -2.17
N GLY A 131 5.07 14.14 -1.91
CA GLY A 131 4.12 13.71 -2.95
C GLY A 131 4.49 12.41 -3.68
N ARG A 132 5.51 11.67 -3.21
CA ARG A 132 5.97 10.40 -3.79
C ARG A 132 5.80 9.28 -2.78
N VAL A 133 5.47 8.08 -3.25
CA VAL A 133 5.29 6.90 -2.39
C VAL A 133 6.67 6.34 -2.03
N VAL A 134 6.96 6.29 -0.73
CA VAL A 134 8.21 5.75 -0.17
C VAL A 134 8.08 4.36 0.42
N GLY A 135 6.85 3.93 0.64
CA GLY A 135 6.57 2.59 1.12
C GLY A 135 5.09 2.32 1.27
N MET A 136 4.79 1.17 1.85
CA MET A 136 3.45 0.67 2.09
C MET A 136 3.30 0.28 3.56
N LEU A 137 2.27 0.78 4.24
CA LEU A 137 1.95 0.38 5.60
C LEU A 137 1.58 -1.11 5.64
N SER A 138 2.36 -1.91 6.37
CA SER A 138 2.08 -3.34 6.58
C SER A 138 1.39 -3.59 7.91
N SER A 139 1.88 -2.99 9.01
CA SER A 139 1.30 -3.19 10.33
C SER A 139 1.52 -1.99 11.24
N ILE A 140 0.74 -1.94 12.33
CA ILE A 140 0.83 -0.93 13.38
C ILE A 140 0.79 -1.59 14.75
N ASN A 141 1.53 -1.02 15.69
CA ASN A 141 1.45 -1.32 17.11
C ASN A 141 0.79 -0.13 17.82
N LEU A 142 -0.46 -0.34 18.26
CA LEU A 142 -1.28 0.70 18.87
C LEU A 142 -0.73 1.17 20.24
N ASN A 143 0.01 0.32 20.95
CA ASN A 143 0.54 0.66 22.27
C ASN A 143 1.78 1.57 22.17
N THR A 144 2.57 1.41 21.11
CA THR A 144 3.82 2.16 20.92
C THR A 144 3.71 3.26 19.87
N CYS A 145 2.56 3.37 19.20
CA CYS A 145 2.34 4.23 18.03
C CYS A 145 3.39 4.01 16.92
N LYS A 146 3.97 2.81 16.82
CA LYS A 146 4.93 2.45 15.78
C LYS A 146 4.24 1.69 14.67
N GLY A 147 4.61 1.97 13.43
CA GLY A 147 4.22 1.22 12.25
C GLY A 147 5.42 0.60 11.56
N THR A 148 5.16 -0.48 10.85
CA THR A 148 6.11 -1.08 9.92
C THR A 148 5.65 -0.81 8.51
N MET A 149 6.54 -0.31 7.67
CA MET A 149 6.29 -0.14 6.24
C MET A 149 7.24 -0.99 5.39
N ILE A 150 6.73 -1.53 4.30
CA ILE A 150 7.54 -2.15 3.25
C ILE A 150 8.05 -1.05 2.33
N SER A 151 9.35 -1.03 2.03
CA SER A 151 9.97 0.03 1.22
C SER A 151 9.46 -0.01 -0.23
N SER A 152 9.41 1.17 -0.87
CA SER A 152 9.12 1.30 -2.30
C SER A 152 10.13 0.55 -3.18
N GLU A 153 11.39 0.43 -2.72
CA GLU A 153 12.45 -0.31 -3.42
C GLU A 153 12.14 -1.82 -3.48
N LEU A 154 11.71 -2.42 -2.37
CA LEU A 154 11.28 -3.82 -2.35
C LEU A 154 10.03 -4.02 -3.21
N MET A 155 9.05 -3.11 -3.11
CA MET A 155 7.84 -3.16 -3.94
C MET A 155 8.18 -3.20 -5.44
N ALA A 156 9.12 -2.37 -5.89
CA ALA A 156 9.56 -2.30 -7.28
C ALA A 156 10.36 -3.55 -7.69
N ARG A 157 11.28 -4.01 -6.83
CA ARG A 157 12.10 -5.21 -7.08
C ARG A 157 11.25 -6.45 -7.29
N GLU A 158 10.26 -6.65 -6.44
CA GLU A 158 9.41 -7.85 -6.45
C GLU A 158 8.27 -7.78 -7.49
N ALA A 159 8.04 -6.62 -8.11
CA ALA A 159 7.04 -6.45 -9.17
C ALA A 159 7.42 -7.11 -10.51
N GLY A 160 8.72 -7.36 -10.73
CA GLY A 160 9.28 -7.91 -11.97
C GLY A 160 9.98 -9.26 -11.82
N ALA A 161 9.96 -9.85 -10.61
CA ALA A 161 10.49 -11.19 -10.33
C ALA A 161 9.47 -12.30 -10.63
#